data_AF-A0A9E3W197-F1
#
_entry.id   AF-A0A9E3W197-F1
#
_cell.length_a   1.000
_cell.length_b   1.000
_cell.length_c   1.000
_cell.angle_alpha   90.00
_cell.angle_beta   90.00
_cell.angle_gamma   90.00
#
_symmetry.space_group_name_H-M   'P 1'
#
loop_
_entity.id
_entity.type
_entity.pdbx_description
1 polymer ?
#
loop_
_entity_poly.entity_id
_entity_poly.type
_entity_poly.pdbx_seq_one_letter_code
_entity_poly.pdbx_strand_id
1 'polypeptide(L)'
;DIDNTVFSYIPNTASVAFRGMVQELEVHCRDVKKERIRAAGNSLTAEEFDAIFATQLRIEEIAVKDMKLRTFITQDKQRNDLVTHIYDVTYGVVRRDKDTLVVLDDSIVRGTTLRNSIIRILDRLGPKNIVIASSAPQIRYPDCYGIDMAKLSDFIAFRATIALLNETRQSHIINEVYKKCKQQEKLPKEQMLNYVKEIYKPFTAKQISDRIAAMITSTEIKARVSVVYQSIENLHAAIPDHKGDWYFTGDYPTPGGNKVVNRSFINFIEGRNERAY
;
A
#
# COMPACT_ATOMS: atom_id res chain seq x y z
N ASP A 1 11.19 10.13 -14.26
CA ASP A 1 12.27 9.48 -15.03
C ASP A 1 11.72 8.21 -15.65
N ILE A 2 11.20 8.29 -16.88
CA ILE A 2 10.59 7.15 -17.58
C ILE A 2 11.67 6.16 -18.05
N ASP A 3 12.82 6.69 -18.49
CA ASP A 3 13.89 5.91 -19.12
C ASP A 3 14.54 4.91 -18.15
N ASN A 4 14.57 5.24 -16.86
CA ASN A 4 15.11 4.40 -15.80
C ASN A 4 14.03 3.79 -14.89
N THR A 5 12.80 3.63 -15.38
CA THR A 5 11.73 3.00 -14.62
C THR A 5 11.21 1.75 -15.32
N VAL A 6 11.09 0.66 -14.57
CA VAL A 6 10.40 -0.56 -14.98
C VAL A 6 9.09 -0.65 -14.19
N PHE A 7 7.98 -0.87 -14.90
CA PHE A 7 6.65 -1.02 -14.31
C PHE A 7 6.24 -2.48 -14.31
N SER A 8 5.72 -2.94 -13.19
CA SER A 8 5.21 -4.29 -13.01
C SER A 8 4.04 -4.29 -12.01
N TYR A 9 3.49 -5.47 -11.74
CA TYR A 9 2.45 -5.68 -10.74
C TYR A 9 2.69 -6.98 -9.97
N ILE A 10 2.07 -7.11 -8.81
CA ILE A 10 2.10 -8.34 -8.02
C ILE A 10 1.02 -9.29 -8.58
N PRO A 11 1.35 -10.54 -8.97
CA PRO A 11 0.38 -11.45 -9.58
C PRO A 11 -0.72 -11.88 -8.59
N ASN A 12 -1.88 -11.23 -8.72
CA ASN A 12 -3.11 -11.51 -8.01
C ASN A 12 -4.27 -10.81 -8.76
N THR A 13 -4.97 -9.92 -8.07
CA THR A 13 -6.06 -9.04 -8.45
C THR A 13 -5.61 -7.68 -9.00
N ALA A 14 -4.32 -7.32 -8.89
CA ALA A 14 -3.80 -6.02 -9.33
C ALA A 14 -3.76 -5.83 -10.86
N SER A 15 -3.92 -6.90 -11.66
CA SER A 15 -3.74 -6.84 -13.12
C SER A 15 -4.71 -5.89 -13.82
N VAL A 16 -5.95 -5.76 -13.33
CA VAL A 16 -6.95 -4.86 -13.92
C VAL A 16 -6.57 -3.40 -13.67
N ALA A 17 -6.24 -3.07 -12.42
CA ALA A 17 -5.75 -1.73 -12.06
C ALA A 17 -4.44 -1.39 -12.79
N PHE A 18 -3.57 -2.39 -12.97
CA PHE A 18 -2.31 -2.22 -13.70
C PHE A 18 -2.52 -1.85 -15.17
N ARG A 19 -3.47 -2.48 -15.86
CA ARG A 19 -3.83 -2.12 -17.25
C ARG A 19 -4.30 -0.68 -17.36
N GLY A 20 -5.14 -0.23 -16.43
CA GLY A 20 -5.59 1.17 -16.39
C GLY A 20 -4.43 2.14 -16.14
N MET A 21 -3.53 1.80 -15.20
CA MET A 21 -2.32 2.59 -14.95
C MET A 21 -1.41 2.66 -16.18
N VAL A 22 -1.23 1.55 -16.90
CA VAL A 22 -0.42 1.50 -18.14
C VAL A 22 -0.99 2.42 -19.21
N GLN A 23 -2.30 2.40 -19.44
CA GLN A 23 -2.95 3.28 -20.42
C GLN A 23 -2.66 4.77 -20.14
N GLU A 24 -2.75 5.18 -18.88
CA GLU A 24 -2.46 6.56 -18.49
C GLU A 24 -0.95 6.87 -18.55
N LEU A 25 -0.10 5.92 -18.19
CA LEU A 25 1.36 6.07 -18.35
C LEU A 25 1.74 6.24 -19.83
N GLU A 26 1.01 5.63 -20.77
CA GLU A 26 1.25 5.81 -22.21
C GLU A 26 0.89 7.22 -22.66
N VAL A 27 -0.20 7.79 -22.14
CA VAL A 27 -0.56 9.21 -22.34
C VAL A 27 0.56 10.09 -21.81
N HIS A 28 0.98 9.86 -20.57
CA HIS A 28 2.07 10.62 -19.96
C HIS A 28 3.38 10.51 -20.75
N CYS A 29 3.72 9.32 -21.24
CA CYS A 29 4.90 9.09 -22.08
C CYS A 29 4.84 9.90 -23.37
N ARG A 30 3.67 9.97 -24.03
CA ARG A 30 3.47 10.83 -25.21
C ARG A 30 3.66 12.31 -24.88
N ASP A 31 3.17 12.77 -23.73
CA ASP A 31 3.32 14.16 -23.35
C ASP A 31 4.78 14.50 -22.99
N VAL A 32 5.50 13.60 -22.34
CA VAL A 32 6.97 13.74 -22.14
C VAL A 32 7.71 13.85 -23.47
N LYS A 33 7.34 13.05 -24.48
CA LYS A 33 7.92 13.19 -25.83
C LYS A 33 7.63 14.56 -26.44
N LYS A 34 6.38 15.04 -26.37
CA LYS A 34 6.00 16.37 -26.87
C LYS A 34 6.81 17.48 -26.19
N GLU A 35 6.98 17.41 -24.88
CA GLU A 35 7.75 18.40 -24.13
C GLU A 35 9.24 18.36 -24.49
N ARG A 36 9.83 17.17 -24.67
CA ARG A 36 11.22 17.04 -25.17
C ARG A 36 11.41 17.66 -26.55
N ILE A 37 10.45 17.43 -27.47
CA ILE A 37 10.48 18.03 -28.82
C ILE A 37 10.37 19.55 -28.74
N ARG A 38 9.43 20.07 -27.94
CA ARG A 38 9.25 21.52 -27.75
C ARG A 38 10.49 22.19 -27.17
N ALA A 39 11.12 21.55 -26.17
CA ALA A 39 12.31 22.07 -25.51
C ALA A 39 13.52 22.14 -26.45
N ALA A 40 13.66 21.18 -27.38
CA ALA A 40 14.76 21.15 -28.34
C ALA A 40 14.59 22.17 -29.48
N GLY A 41 13.37 22.61 -29.78
CA GLY A 41 13.08 23.65 -30.77
C GLY A 41 13.67 23.36 -32.16
N ASN A 42 14.17 24.40 -32.83
CA ASN A 42 14.72 24.30 -34.19
C ASN A 42 16.13 23.67 -34.24
N SER A 43 16.75 23.38 -33.10
CA SER A 43 18.08 22.76 -32.99
C SER A 43 18.04 21.22 -32.94
N LEU A 44 16.86 20.62 -33.07
CA LEU A 44 16.69 19.17 -32.95
C LEU A 44 17.34 18.44 -34.12
N THR A 45 18.38 17.66 -33.84
CA THR A 45 19.03 16.79 -34.82
C THR A 45 18.20 15.53 -35.07
N ALA A 46 18.45 14.84 -36.20
CA ALA A 46 17.79 13.56 -36.50
C ALA A 46 18.05 12.51 -35.40
N GLU A 47 19.28 12.47 -34.87
CA GLU A 47 19.67 11.55 -33.79
C GLU A 47 18.90 11.82 -32.49
N GLU A 48 18.74 13.09 -32.12
CA GLU A 48 17.97 13.49 -30.93
C GLU A 48 16.47 13.21 -31.12
N PHE A 49 15.94 13.43 -32.33
CA PHE A 49 14.56 13.09 -32.66
C PHE A 49 14.33 11.58 -32.51
N ASP A 50 15.19 10.75 -33.08
CA ASP A 50 15.10 9.28 -32.97
C ASP A 50 15.21 8.81 -31.52
N ALA A 51 16.10 9.42 -30.72
CA ALA A 51 16.22 9.13 -29.29
C ALA A 51 14.93 9.46 -28.49
N ILE A 52 14.27 10.57 -28.82
CA ILE A 52 12.98 10.94 -28.22
C ILE A 52 11.90 9.91 -28.60
N PHE A 53 11.85 9.50 -29.87
CA PHE A 53 10.85 8.54 -30.33
C PHE A 53 11.06 7.14 -29.77
N ALA A 54 12.32 6.73 -29.58
CA ALA A 54 12.72 5.47 -28.95
C ALA A 54 12.37 5.38 -27.46
N THR A 55 12.07 6.52 -26.80
CA THR A 55 11.59 6.53 -25.42
C THR A 55 10.29 5.73 -25.33
N GLN A 56 10.24 4.69 -24.52
CA GLN A 56 9.03 3.86 -24.36
C GLN A 56 8.92 3.39 -22.91
N LEU A 57 7.69 3.07 -22.50
CA LEU A 57 7.47 2.46 -21.19
C LEU A 57 8.08 1.07 -21.17
N ARG A 58 8.74 0.73 -20.08
CA ARG A 58 9.26 -0.61 -19.84
C ARG A 58 8.27 -1.32 -18.90
N ILE A 59 7.37 -2.11 -19.49
CA ILE A 59 6.30 -2.81 -18.80
C ILE A 59 6.60 -4.29 -18.85
N GLU A 60 6.76 -4.91 -17.69
CA GLU A 60 7.33 -6.25 -17.59
C GLU A 60 6.62 -7.04 -16.50
N GLU A 61 6.45 -8.34 -16.71
CA GLU A 61 5.99 -9.26 -15.65
C GLU A 61 7.22 -9.70 -14.85
N ILE A 62 7.53 -8.95 -13.79
CA ILE A 62 8.73 -9.14 -12.98
C ILE A 62 8.50 -10.23 -11.95
N ALA A 63 7.45 -10.13 -11.15
CA ALA A 63 7.11 -11.17 -10.19
C ALA A 63 6.16 -12.16 -10.87
N VAL A 64 6.45 -13.46 -10.78
CA VAL A 64 5.60 -14.54 -11.30
C VAL A 64 5.16 -15.40 -10.12
N LYS A 65 3.86 -15.67 -10.01
CA LYS A 65 3.33 -16.49 -8.93
C LYS A 65 3.12 -17.93 -9.40
N ASP A 66 3.79 -18.90 -8.77
CA ASP A 66 3.51 -20.31 -9.01
C ASP A 66 2.17 -20.70 -8.36
N MET A 67 1.14 -20.84 -9.20
CA MET A 67 -0.21 -21.22 -8.79
C MET A 67 -0.32 -22.66 -8.26
N LYS A 68 0.67 -23.53 -8.49
CA LYS A 68 0.62 -24.95 -8.11
C LYS A 68 1.06 -25.19 -6.66
N LEU A 69 1.76 -24.25 -6.04
CA LEU A 69 2.16 -24.31 -4.63
C LEU A 69 1.00 -23.89 -3.70
N ARG A 70 -0.07 -24.70 -3.64
CA ARG A 70 -1.01 -24.66 -2.50
C ARG A 70 -0.36 -25.44 -1.36
N THR A 71 0.06 -24.75 -0.31
CA THR A 71 0.62 -25.41 0.88
C THR A 71 -0.45 -26.27 1.56
N PHE A 72 -0.29 -27.59 1.47
CA PHE A 72 -1.04 -28.55 2.29
C PHE A 72 -0.71 -28.31 3.77
N ILE A 73 -1.72 -28.50 4.63
CA ILE A 73 -1.75 -28.18 6.06
C ILE A 73 -0.43 -28.54 6.76
N THR A 74 0.31 -27.53 7.22
CA THR A 74 1.59 -27.68 7.96
C THR A 74 1.72 -26.56 9.00
N GLN A 75 2.46 -26.84 10.09
CA GLN A 75 2.59 -25.96 11.26
C GLN A 75 3.13 -24.56 10.91
N ASP A 76 2.59 -23.52 11.56
CA ASP A 76 2.77 -22.09 11.24
C ASP A 76 4.24 -21.62 11.08
N LYS A 77 5.21 -22.29 11.71
CA LYS A 77 6.64 -21.94 11.60
C LYS A 77 7.29 -22.38 10.29
N GLN A 78 6.83 -23.45 9.64
CA GLN A 78 7.37 -23.90 8.34
C GLN A 78 6.71 -23.22 7.13
N ARG A 79 5.58 -22.53 7.35
CA ARG A 79 4.83 -21.84 6.29
C ARG A 79 5.58 -20.61 5.73
N ASN A 80 6.33 -19.90 6.57
CA ASN A 80 7.04 -18.69 6.16
C ASN A 80 8.17 -18.97 5.15
N ASP A 81 8.84 -20.11 5.23
CA ASP A 81 9.89 -20.50 4.27
C ASP A 81 9.29 -20.90 2.91
N LEU A 82 8.13 -21.59 2.91
CA LEU A 82 7.45 -22.01 1.68
C LEU A 82 6.86 -20.83 0.88
N VAL A 83 6.40 -19.76 1.53
CA VAL A 83 5.85 -18.56 0.84
C VAL A 83 6.93 -17.84 0.03
N THR A 84 8.20 -17.93 0.44
CA THR A 84 9.34 -17.35 -0.29
C THR A 84 9.56 -17.99 -1.66
N HIS A 85 9.08 -19.22 -1.87
CA HIS A 85 9.17 -19.95 -3.15
C HIS A 85 7.92 -19.83 -4.04
N ILE A 86 6.88 -19.14 -3.58
CA ILE A 86 5.66 -18.94 -4.38
C ILE A 86 5.91 -17.94 -5.52
N TYR A 87 6.89 -17.05 -5.36
CA TYR A 87 7.18 -16.00 -6.33
C TYR A 87 8.59 -16.16 -6.92
N ASP A 88 8.67 -16.14 -8.24
CA ASP A 88 9.93 -16.07 -9.00
C ASP A 88 10.05 -14.71 -9.69
N VAL A 89 11.25 -14.39 -10.20
CA VAL A 89 11.53 -13.13 -10.89
C VAL A 89 12.11 -13.29 -12.28
N THR A 90 11.68 -12.43 -13.20
CA THR A 90 12.28 -12.34 -14.55
C THR A 90 13.61 -11.59 -14.51
N TYR A 91 14.70 -12.27 -14.84
CA TYR A 91 16.07 -11.72 -14.82
C TYR A 91 16.43 -11.00 -16.13
N GLY A 92 17.43 -10.11 -16.06
CA GLY A 92 17.98 -9.41 -17.24
C GLY A 92 17.22 -8.14 -17.66
N VAL A 93 16.04 -7.91 -17.09
CA VAL A 93 15.19 -6.75 -17.41
C VAL A 93 15.61 -5.49 -16.65
N VAL A 94 15.94 -5.63 -15.36
CA VAL A 94 16.28 -4.51 -14.47
C VAL A 94 17.78 -4.25 -14.52
N ARG A 95 18.18 -3.02 -14.83
CA ARG A 95 19.58 -2.57 -14.80
C ARG A 95 19.97 -2.25 -13.37
N ARG A 96 20.96 -2.99 -12.87
CA ARG A 96 21.44 -2.92 -11.49
C ARG A 96 21.88 -1.50 -11.11
N ASP A 97 21.53 -1.08 -9.91
CA ASP A 97 21.90 0.19 -9.27
C ASP A 97 21.48 1.46 -10.05
N LYS A 98 20.70 1.29 -11.13
CA LYS A 98 20.25 2.35 -12.03
C LYS A 98 18.73 2.46 -12.05
N ASP A 99 18.06 1.34 -12.31
CA ASP A 99 16.62 1.35 -12.53
C ASP A 99 15.82 1.46 -11.23
N THR A 100 14.68 2.14 -11.33
CA THR A 100 13.61 2.11 -10.33
C THR A 100 12.58 1.09 -10.77
N LEU A 101 12.22 0.20 -9.85
CA LEU A 101 11.15 -0.77 -10.08
C LEU A 101 9.88 -0.28 -9.40
N VAL A 102 8.83 -0.01 -10.18
CA VAL A 102 7.50 0.36 -9.70
C VAL A 102 6.60 -0.86 -9.81
N VAL A 103 6.08 -1.33 -8.67
CA VAL A 103 5.21 -2.52 -8.63
C VAL A 103 3.86 -2.16 -8.03
N LEU A 104 2.80 -2.42 -8.80
CA LEU A 104 1.43 -2.23 -8.34
C LEU A 104 0.93 -3.45 -7.55
N ASP A 105 0.34 -3.21 -6.39
CA ASP A 105 -0.46 -4.16 -5.63
C ASP A 105 -1.89 -3.64 -5.48
N ASP A 106 -2.84 -4.53 -5.20
CA ASP A 106 -4.23 -4.15 -5.05
C ASP A 106 -4.43 -3.32 -3.78
N SER A 107 -3.91 -3.81 -2.66
CA SER A 107 -4.03 -3.19 -1.34
C SER A 107 -2.94 -3.68 -0.39
N ILE A 108 -2.63 -2.87 0.63
CA ILE A 108 -1.67 -3.25 1.68
C ILE A 108 -2.37 -3.33 3.03
N VAL A 109 -2.76 -4.54 3.44
CA VAL A 109 -3.42 -4.80 4.73
C VAL A 109 -2.39 -4.98 5.85
N ARG A 110 -1.72 -6.14 5.90
CA ARG A 110 -0.77 -6.50 6.98
C ARG A 110 0.68 -6.12 6.67
N GLY A 111 1.02 -5.95 5.38
CA GLY A 111 2.39 -5.68 4.91
C GLY A 111 3.37 -6.86 5.06
N THR A 112 2.97 -7.99 5.63
CA THR A 112 3.85 -9.15 5.85
C THR A 112 4.29 -9.82 4.55
N THR A 113 3.40 -9.94 3.56
CA THR A 113 3.72 -10.49 2.23
C THR A 113 4.76 -9.63 1.51
N LEU A 114 4.59 -8.30 1.56
CA LEU A 114 5.56 -7.36 1.01
C LEU A 114 6.92 -7.50 1.70
N ARG A 115 6.92 -7.45 3.03
CA ARG A 115 8.14 -7.49 3.84
C ARG A 115 8.92 -8.79 3.69
N ASN A 116 8.23 -9.92 3.79
CA ASN A 116 8.88 -11.22 3.93
C ASN A 116 9.16 -11.88 2.58
N SER A 117 8.48 -11.48 1.50
CA SER A 117 8.55 -12.16 0.21
C SER A 117 8.80 -11.18 -0.94
N ILE A 118 7.87 -10.29 -1.24
CA ILE A 118 7.91 -9.51 -2.49
C ILE A 118 9.12 -8.57 -2.54
N ILE A 119 9.33 -7.74 -1.52
CA ILE A 119 10.45 -6.78 -1.54
C ILE A 119 11.79 -7.53 -1.62
N ARG A 120 11.90 -8.67 -0.92
CA ARG A 120 13.11 -9.51 -0.93
C ARG A 120 13.43 -10.09 -2.30
N ILE A 121 12.43 -10.61 -3.04
CA ILE A 121 12.67 -11.14 -4.39
C ILE A 121 13.01 -10.03 -5.38
N LEU A 122 12.35 -8.88 -5.26
CA LEU A 122 12.58 -7.73 -6.14
C LEU A 122 13.98 -7.13 -5.93
N ASP A 123 14.45 -7.07 -4.67
CA ASP A 123 15.78 -6.55 -4.33
C ASP A 123 16.93 -7.39 -4.93
N ARG A 124 16.70 -8.69 -5.19
CA ARG A 124 17.70 -9.57 -5.86
C ARG A 124 18.07 -9.08 -7.25
N LEU A 125 17.13 -8.41 -7.94
CA LEU A 125 17.36 -7.80 -9.25
C LEU A 125 18.31 -6.58 -9.18
N GLY A 126 18.58 -6.08 -7.97
CA GLY A 126 19.46 -4.93 -7.72
C GLY A 126 18.91 -3.59 -8.20
N PRO A 127 17.61 -3.26 -8.10
CA PRO A 127 17.14 -1.93 -8.46
C PRO A 127 17.70 -0.86 -7.51
N LYS A 128 17.80 0.38 -7.99
CA LYS A 128 18.15 1.53 -7.15
C LYS A 128 17.04 1.85 -6.14
N ASN A 129 15.80 1.82 -6.61
CA ASN A 129 14.61 2.04 -5.78
C ASN A 129 13.54 0.99 -6.10
N ILE A 130 12.76 0.62 -5.09
CA ILE A 130 11.53 -0.16 -5.23
C ILE A 130 10.38 0.72 -4.75
N VAL A 131 9.44 1.00 -5.65
CA VAL A 131 8.23 1.76 -5.34
C VAL A 131 7.05 0.80 -5.36
N ILE A 132 6.43 0.59 -4.20
CA ILE A 132 5.18 -0.18 -4.11
C ILE A 132 4.02 0.80 -4.27
N ALA A 133 3.24 0.66 -5.35
CA ALA A 133 2.02 1.41 -5.58
C ALA A 133 0.81 0.58 -5.16
N SER A 134 -0.06 1.11 -4.30
CA SER A 134 -1.32 0.48 -3.90
C SER A 134 -2.47 1.12 -4.66
N SER A 135 -3.28 0.32 -5.35
CA SER A 135 -4.51 0.79 -6.00
C SER A 135 -5.64 1.10 -5.02
N ALA A 136 -5.50 0.72 -3.75
CA ALA A 136 -6.38 1.14 -2.68
C ALA A 136 -5.74 2.26 -1.82
N PRO A 137 -6.54 3.12 -1.18
CA PRO A 137 -6.08 3.94 -0.06
C PRO A 137 -5.59 3.11 1.14
N GLN A 138 -5.00 3.79 2.11
CA GLN A 138 -4.56 3.16 3.35
C GLN A 138 -5.75 2.56 4.11
N ILE A 139 -5.74 1.25 4.32
CA ILE A 139 -6.74 0.56 5.14
C ILE A 139 -6.45 0.88 6.61
N ARG A 140 -7.34 1.67 7.23
CA ARG A 140 -7.15 2.28 8.55
C ARG A 140 -8.14 1.79 9.61
N TYR A 141 -9.29 1.27 9.20
CA TYR A 141 -10.37 0.90 10.13
C TYR A 141 -10.94 -0.48 9.80
N PRO A 142 -11.47 -1.20 10.80
CA PRO A 142 -11.97 -2.54 10.60
C PRO A 142 -13.26 -2.55 9.79
N ASP A 143 -13.48 -3.64 9.05
CA ASP A 143 -14.77 -3.89 8.41
C ASP A 143 -15.67 -4.76 9.30
N CYS A 144 -16.96 -4.43 9.30
CA CYS A 144 -18.02 -5.16 10.00
C CYS A 144 -19.18 -5.56 9.07
N TYR A 145 -19.00 -5.47 7.75
CA TYR A 145 -20.04 -5.73 6.76
C TYR A 145 -19.76 -6.96 5.88
N GLY A 146 -18.80 -7.80 6.28
CA GLY A 146 -18.59 -9.13 5.69
C GLY A 146 -17.16 -9.39 5.19
N ILE A 147 -16.27 -8.40 5.23
CA ILE A 147 -14.87 -8.56 4.86
C ILE A 147 -14.04 -8.90 6.11
N ASP A 148 -13.13 -9.87 5.99
CA ASP A 148 -12.30 -10.36 7.11
C ASP A 148 -11.16 -9.37 7.45
N MET A 149 -11.53 -8.20 7.94
CA MET A 149 -10.65 -7.11 8.38
C MET A 149 -11.12 -6.59 9.74
N ALA A 150 -11.16 -7.45 10.77
CA ALA A 150 -11.82 -7.12 12.05
C ALA A 150 -10.90 -6.47 13.10
N LYS A 151 -9.58 -6.63 12.99
CA LYS A 151 -8.62 -6.28 14.05
C LYS A 151 -7.71 -5.14 13.62
N LEU A 152 -7.76 -4.01 14.33
CA LEU A 152 -6.89 -2.85 14.08
C LEU A 152 -5.40 -3.22 14.13
N SER A 153 -5.00 -4.13 15.03
CA SER A 153 -3.61 -4.60 15.18
C SER A 153 -3.04 -5.26 13.92
N ASP A 154 -3.91 -5.73 13.02
CA ASP A 154 -3.48 -6.39 11.78
C ASP A 154 -3.13 -5.37 10.69
N PHE A 155 -3.60 -4.12 10.79
CA PHE A 155 -3.40 -3.12 9.76
C PHE A 155 -2.03 -2.45 9.89
N ILE A 156 -1.25 -2.49 8.81
CA ILE A 156 0.07 -1.85 8.78
C ILE A 156 -0.05 -0.33 8.95
N ALA A 157 -1.09 0.30 8.42
CA ALA A 157 -1.31 1.74 8.58
C ALA A 157 -1.58 2.11 10.03
N PHE A 158 -2.41 1.34 10.75
CA PHE A 158 -2.64 1.55 12.18
C PHE A 158 -1.34 1.37 12.98
N ARG A 159 -0.61 0.27 12.76
CA ARG A 159 0.67 0.03 13.46
C ARG A 159 1.71 1.11 13.16
N ALA A 160 1.79 1.59 11.92
CA ALA A 160 2.67 2.69 11.53
C ALA A 160 2.31 3.98 12.26
N THR A 161 1.03 4.31 12.37
CA THR A 161 0.56 5.47 13.14
C THR A 161 0.86 5.35 14.63
N ILE A 162 0.65 4.17 15.23
CA ILE A 162 1.02 3.93 16.64
C ILE A 162 2.54 4.08 16.85
N ALA A 163 3.36 3.55 15.93
CA ALA A 163 4.80 3.72 15.97
C ALA A 163 5.20 5.21 15.89
N LEU A 164 4.61 5.96 14.96
CA LEU A 164 4.83 7.39 14.82
C LEU A 164 4.46 8.16 16.10
N LEU A 165 3.29 7.88 16.71
CA LEU A 165 2.89 8.52 17.98
C LEU A 165 3.92 8.30 19.09
N ASN A 166 4.52 7.12 19.16
CA ASN A 166 5.56 6.83 20.15
C ASN A 166 6.88 7.52 19.80
N GLU A 167 7.30 7.47 18.55
CA GLU A 167 8.52 8.10 18.04
C GLU A 167 8.49 9.64 18.20
N THR A 168 7.32 10.26 18.05
CA THR A 168 7.12 11.71 18.23
C THR A 168 6.74 12.12 19.65
N ARG A 169 6.76 11.19 20.63
CA ARG A 169 6.40 11.43 22.04
C ARG A 169 4.96 11.94 22.24
N GLN A 170 4.05 11.54 21.36
CA GLN A 170 2.62 11.87 21.38
C GLN A 170 1.73 10.72 21.88
N SER A 171 2.30 9.76 22.63
CA SER A 171 1.56 8.59 23.16
C SER A 171 0.38 8.96 24.07
N HIS A 172 0.30 10.19 24.60
CA HIS A 172 -0.86 10.69 25.34
C HIS A 172 -2.16 10.62 24.53
N ILE A 173 -2.09 10.82 23.20
CA ILE A 173 -3.23 10.74 22.28
C ILE A 173 -3.85 9.34 22.32
N ILE A 174 -3.03 8.28 22.40
CA ILE A 174 -3.50 6.90 22.50
C ILE A 174 -4.37 6.72 23.75
N ASN A 175 -3.90 7.24 24.89
CA ASN A 175 -4.61 7.16 26.17
C ASN A 175 -5.90 7.99 26.18
N GLU A 176 -5.89 9.17 25.55
CA GLU A 176 -7.09 10.01 25.42
C GLU A 176 -8.16 9.34 24.57
N VAL A 177 -7.78 8.81 23.41
CA VAL A 177 -8.71 8.06 22.54
C VAL A 177 -9.23 6.82 23.27
N TYR A 178 -8.38 6.11 24.01
CA TYR A 178 -8.81 4.96 24.80
C TYR A 178 -9.88 5.34 25.83
N LYS A 179 -9.64 6.41 26.61
CA LYS A 179 -10.62 6.92 27.59
C LYS A 179 -11.95 7.30 26.93
N LYS A 180 -11.90 8.00 25.79
CA LYS A 180 -13.10 8.37 25.02
C LYS A 180 -13.85 7.13 24.51
N CYS A 181 -13.15 6.13 23.97
CA CYS A 181 -13.77 4.87 23.56
C CYS A 181 -14.42 4.14 24.74
N LYS A 182 -13.75 4.06 25.90
CA LYS A 182 -14.28 3.42 27.12
C LYS A 182 -15.54 4.10 27.66
N GLN A 183 -15.58 5.44 27.64
CA GLN A 183 -16.76 6.21 28.06
C GLN A 183 -18.01 5.88 27.23
N GLN A 184 -17.83 5.47 25.97
CA GLN A 184 -18.93 5.10 25.09
C GLN A 184 -19.42 3.66 25.27
N GLU A 185 -18.77 2.79 26.06
CA GLU A 185 -19.14 1.35 26.13
C GLU A 185 -20.59 1.12 26.58
N LYS A 186 -21.13 2.02 27.40
CA LYS A 186 -22.50 1.93 27.94
C LYS A 186 -23.53 2.71 27.12
N LEU A 187 -23.09 3.46 26.10
CA LEU A 187 -24.00 4.22 25.27
C LEU A 187 -24.76 3.31 24.28
N PRO A 188 -25.98 3.66 23.88
CA PRO A 188 -26.62 3.09 22.70
C PRO A 188 -25.72 3.27 21.48
N LYS A 189 -25.70 2.28 20.57
CA LYS A 189 -24.84 2.30 19.37
C LYS A 189 -25.09 3.53 18.51
N GLU A 190 -26.32 4.04 18.49
CA GLU A 190 -26.77 5.24 17.79
C GLU A 190 -26.10 6.53 18.28
N GLN A 191 -25.58 6.54 19.51
CA GLN A 191 -24.89 7.71 20.10
C GLN A 191 -23.36 7.57 20.03
N MET A 192 -22.84 6.43 19.55
CA MET A 192 -21.39 6.20 19.51
C MET A 192 -20.74 6.91 18.32
N LEU A 193 -19.66 7.62 18.61
CA LEU A 193 -18.77 8.28 17.65
C LEU A 193 -17.47 7.48 17.48
N ASN A 194 -16.88 7.53 16.28
CA ASN A 194 -15.57 6.93 16.02
C ASN A 194 -14.44 7.85 16.48
N TYR A 195 -13.95 7.66 17.71
CA TYR A 195 -12.80 8.42 18.23
C TYR A 195 -11.45 7.93 17.69
N VAL A 196 -11.40 6.74 17.09
CA VAL A 196 -10.16 6.18 16.51
C VAL A 196 -9.65 7.06 15.37
N LYS A 197 -10.51 7.87 14.72
CA LYS A 197 -10.08 8.90 13.75
C LYS A 197 -9.02 9.85 14.32
N GLU A 198 -9.06 10.12 15.62
CA GLU A 198 -8.11 11.03 16.28
C GLU A 198 -6.68 10.49 16.31
N ILE A 199 -6.49 9.16 16.28
CA ILE A 199 -5.16 8.53 16.22
C ILE A 199 -4.39 8.96 14.97
N TYR A 200 -5.09 9.20 13.86
CA TYR A 200 -4.49 9.54 12.57
C TYR A 200 -4.30 11.05 12.37
N LYS A 201 -4.99 11.92 13.11
CA LYS A 201 -4.97 13.38 12.93
C LYS A 201 -3.58 14.02 12.97
N PRO A 202 -2.61 13.58 13.80
CA PRO A 202 -1.30 14.22 13.88
C PRO A 202 -0.42 14.04 12.64
N PHE A 203 -0.78 13.13 11.72
CA PHE A 203 0.08 12.75 10.60
C PHE A 203 -0.62 12.88 9.26
N THR A 204 0.13 13.36 8.27
CA THR A 204 -0.28 13.30 6.88
C THR A 204 -0.28 11.86 6.37
N ALA A 205 -1.08 11.58 5.33
CA ALA A 205 -1.05 10.28 4.66
C ALA A 205 0.37 9.91 4.20
N LYS A 206 1.16 10.90 3.74
CA LYS A 206 2.55 10.70 3.32
C LYS A 206 3.45 10.24 4.48
N GLN A 207 3.36 10.86 5.65
CA GLN A 207 4.16 10.43 6.82
C GLN A 207 3.85 8.99 7.22
N ILE A 208 2.57 8.60 7.18
CA ILE A 208 2.15 7.22 7.44
C ILE A 208 2.72 6.30 6.35
N SER A 209 2.62 6.65 5.06
CA SER A 209 3.20 5.86 3.95
C SER A 209 4.71 5.69 4.07
N ASP A 210 5.44 6.75 4.43
CA ASP A 210 6.89 6.72 4.64
C ASP A 210 7.24 5.78 5.81
N ARG A 211 6.46 5.81 6.90
CA ARG A 211 6.65 4.88 8.02
C ARG A 211 6.33 3.44 7.64
N ILE A 212 5.27 3.20 6.87
CA ILE A 212 4.92 1.88 6.34
C ILE A 212 6.08 1.35 5.48
N ALA A 213 6.64 2.17 4.58
CA ALA A 213 7.81 1.80 3.77
C ALA A 213 8.97 1.33 4.65
N ALA A 214 9.27 2.05 5.73
CA ALA A 214 10.28 1.63 6.70
C ALA A 214 9.93 0.31 7.43
N MET A 215 8.66 0.06 7.76
CA MET A 215 8.25 -1.18 8.44
C MET A 215 8.33 -2.42 7.54
N ILE A 216 8.07 -2.27 6.24
CA ILE A 216 8.11 -3.37 5.28
C ILE A 216 9.51 -3.60 4.70
N THR A 217 10.49 -2.76 5.04
CA THR A 217 11.88 -2.89 4.60
C THR A 217 12.69 -3.59 5.69
N SER A 218 13.18 -4.80 5.42
CA SER A 218 14.15 -5.46 6.31
C SER A 218 15.56 -4.88 6.14
N THR A 219 16.41 -5.05 7.16
CA THR A 219 17.80 -4.58 7.16
C THR A 219 18.68 -5.15 6.04
N GLU A 220 18.26 -6.27 5.44
CA GLU A 220 18.95 -6.93 4.32
C GLU A 220 18.67 -6.27 2.96
N ILE A 221 17.63 -5.45 2.85
CA ILE A 221 17.21 -4.83 1.58
C ILE A 221 18.17 -3.70 1.23
N LYS A 222 18.72 -3.73 0.01
CA LYS A 222 19.67 -2.72 -0.47
C LYS A 222 18.99 -1.56 -1.17
N ALA A 223 17.94 -1.84 -1.94
CA ALA A 223 17.19 -0.83 -2.65
C ALA A 223 16.45 0.11 -1.69
N ARG A 224 16.31 1.38 -2.07
CA ARG A 224 15.43 2.30 -1.34
C ARG A 224 13.98 1.94 -1.60
N VAL A 225 13.23 1.59 -0.55
CA VAL A 225 11.81 1.27 -0.66
C VAL A 225 10.95 2.49 -0.37
N SER A 226 9.92 2.72 -1.19
CA SER A 226 8.86 3.69 -0.93
C SER A 226 7.49 3.08 -1.22
N VAL A 227 6.45 3.67 -0.63
CA VAL A 227 5.06 3.23 -0.83
C VAL A 227 4.21 4.43 -1.24
N VAL A 228 3.42 4.25 -2.29
CA VAL A 228 2.45 5.23 -2.79
C VAL A 228 1.07 4.58 -2.71
N TYR A 229 0.10 5.29 -2.13
CA TYR A 229 -1.30 4.84 -2.07
C TYR A 229 -2.15 5.72 -2.98
N GLN A 230 -3.16 5.14 -3.60
CA GLN A 230 -4.26 5.90 -4.19
C GLN A 230 -4.92 6.76 -3.10
N SER A 231 -5.22 8.02 -3.41
CA SER A 231 -5.94 8.88 -2.47
C SER A 231 -7.42 8.52 -2.42
N ILE A 232 -8.11 8.89 -1.34
CA ILE A 232 -9.55 8.65 -1.20
C ILE A 232 -10.33 9.45 -2.26
N GLU A 233 -9.88 10.67 -2.54
CA GLU A 233 -10.47 11.55 -3.55
C GLU A 233 -10.35 10.91 -4.95
N ASN A 234 -9.18 10.36 -5.28
CA ASN A 234 -8.96 9.69 -6.56
C ASN A 234 -9.68 8.35 -6.64
N LEU A 235 -9.87 7.64 -5.51
CA LEU A 235 -10.74 6.47 -5.46
C LEU A 235 -12.17 6.85 -5.85
N HIS A 236 -12.75 7.88 -5.22
CA HIS A 236 -14.09 8.33 -5.56
C HIS A 236 -14.21 8.87 -6.99
N ALA A 237 -13.17 9.52 -7.51
CA ALA A 237 -13.15 9.95 -8.91
C ALA A 237 -13.12 8.76 -9.88
N ALA A 238 -12.44 7.67 -9.53
CA ALA A 238 -12.33 6.48 -10.37
C ALA A 238 -13.61 5.61 -10.36
N ILE A 239 -14.34 5.57 -9.25
CA ILE A 239 -15.56 4.76 -9.06
C ILE A 239 -16.72 5.58 -8.45
N PRO A 240 -17.27 6.57 -9.18
CA PRO A 240 -18.21 7.56 -8.64
C PRO A 240 -19.51 6.98 -8.08
N ASP A 241 -19.94 5.83 -8.62
CA ASP A 241 -21.18 5.15 -8.22
C ASP A 241 -20.99 4.20 -7.03
N HIS A 242 -19.75 3.97 -6.58
CA HIS A 242 -19.42 3.05 -5.49
C HIS A 242 -18.76 3.79 -4.32
N LYS A 243 -19.59 4.31 -3.40
CA LYS A 243 -19.19 5.26 -2.35
C LYS A 243 -18.73 4.62 -1.03
N GLY A 244 -18.49 3.31 -1.01
CA GLY A 244 -18.10 2.60 0.21
C GLY A 244 -16.64 2.83 0.56
N ASP A 245 -16.36 3.62 1.61
CA ASP A 245 -14.99 4.03 1.97
C ASP A 245 -14.67 3.93 3.48
N TRP A 246 -15.57 3.39 4.29
CA TRP A 246 -15.53 3.46 5.76
C TRP A 246 -14.25 2.87 6.38
N TYR A 247 -13.64 1.85 5.76
CA TYR A 247 -12.40 1.26 6.24
C TYR A 247 -11.15 2.08 5.87
N PHE A 248 -11.30 3.13 5.04
CA PHE A 248 -10.29 4.14 4.74
C PHE A 248 -10.52 5.44 5.55
N THR A 249 -11.77 5.92 5.62
CA THR A 249 -12.16 7.21 6.21
C THR A 249 -12.50 7.12 7.69
N GLY A 250 -13.05 5.98 8.12
CA GLY A 250 -13.62 5.77 9.44
C GLY A 250 -15.06 6.27 9.55
N ASP A 251 -15.68 6.66 8.43
CA ASP A 251 -17.06 7.14 8.35
C ASP A 251 -17.98 5.96 8.03
N TYR A 252 -18.41 5.26 9.07
CA TYR A 252 -19.25 4.07 8.92
C TYR A 252 -20.69 4.43 8.50
N PRO A 253 -21.28 3.69 7.55
CA PRO A 253 -22.66 3.92 7.12
C PRO A 253 -23.69 3.50 8.18
N THR A 254 -23.29 2.73 9.20
CA THR A 254 -24.19 2.33 10.29
C THR A 254 -23.58 2.63 11.67
N PRO A 255 -24.41 2.93 12.69
CA PRO A 255 -23.93 3.13 14.06
C PRO A 255 -23.21 1.89 14.64
N GLY A 256 -23.56 0.69 14.15
CA GLY A 256 -22.87 -0.55 14.51
C GLY A 256 -21.38 -0.52 14.16
N GLY A 257 -21.00 0.11 13.04
CA GLY A 257 -19.60 0.27 12.64
C GLY A 257 -18.79 1.09 13.64
N ASN A 258 -19.35 2.20 14.13
CA ASN A 258 -18.72 3.01 15.18
C ASN A 258 -18.50 2.22 16.48
N LYS A 259 -19.46 1.35 16.85
CA LYS A 259 -19.29 0.45 17.99
C LYS A 259 -18.14 -0.53 17.76
N VAL A 260 -18.05 -1.14 16.58
CA VAL A 260 -17.01 -2.13 16.25
C VAL A 260 -15.62 -1.50 16.26
N VAL A 261 -15.42 -0.33 15.65
CA VAL A 261 -14.09 0.31 15.61
C VAL A 261 -13.62 0.74 17.00
N ASN A 262 -14.52 1.27 17.84
CA ASN A 262 -14.20 1.60 19.23
C ASN A 262 -13.85 0.35 20.04
N ARG A 263 -14.63 -0.74 19.89
CA ARG A 263 -14.34 -2.02 20.56
C ARG A 263 -13.02 -2.61 20.08
N SER A 264 -12.72 -2.56 18.79
CA SER A 264 -11.45 -3.03 18.21
C SER A 264 -10.26 -2.26 18.80
N PHE A 265 -10.40 -0.95 18.99
CA PHE A 265 -9.36 -0.14 19.61
C PHE A 265 -9.17 -0.45 21.10
N ILE A 266 -10.27 -0.61 21.85
CA ILE A 266 -10.22 -1.06 23.25
C ILE A 266 -9.51 -2.42 23.35
N ASN A 267 -9.86 -3.37 22.48
CA ASN A 267 -9.25 -4.71 22.46
C ASN A 267 -7.76 -4.64 22.19
N PHE A 268 -7.32 -3.79 21.26
CA PHE A 268 -5.90 -3.54 20.99
C PHE A 268 -5.16 -3.04 22.24
N ILE A 269 -5.70 -2.02 22.93
CA ILE A 269 -5.06 -1.45 24.12
C ILE A 269 -5.05 -2.44 25.29
N GLU A 270 -6.11 -3.22 25.47
CA GLU A 270 -6.24 -4.21 26.55
C GLU A 270 -5.54 -5.56 26.21
N GLY A 271 -4.85 -5.66 25.06
CA GLY A 271 -4.12 -6.86 24.66
C GLY A 271 -5.00 -8.05 24.30
N ARG A 272 -6.28 -7.82 23.98
CA ARG A 272 -7.25 -8.88 23.64
C ARG A 272 -7.20 -9.20 22.14
N ASN A 273 -6.95 -10.48 21.82
CA ASN A 273 -6.84 -10.96 20.44
C ASN A 273 -8.17 -11.49 19.87
N GLU A 274 -9.27 -10.77 20.07
CA GLU A 274 -10.63 -11.17 19.69
C GLU A 274 -11.23 -10.24 18.62
N ARG A 275 -12.28 -10.71 17.92
CA ARG A 275 -13.05 -9.85 17.00
C ARG A 275 -13.90 -8.87 17.81
N ALA A 276 -14.20 -7.73 17.21
CA ALA A 276 -14.90 -6.64 17.87
C ALA A 276 -16.45 -6.70 17.75
N TYR A 277 -16.97 -7.80 17.19
CA TYR A 277 -18.38 -8.14 17.03
C TYR A 277 -18.61 -9.64 17.24
#